data_AF-A0AAX3JNW6-F1
#
_entry.id   AF-A0AAX3JNW6-F1
#
_cell.length_a   1.000
_cell.length_b   1.000
_cell.length_c   1.000
_cell.angle_alpha   90.00
_cell.angle_beta   90.00
_cell.angle_gamma   90.00
#
_symmetry.space_group_name_H-M   'P 1'
#
loop_
_entity.id
_entity.type
_entity.pdbx_description
1 polymer ?
#
loop_
_entity_poly.entity_id
_entity_poly.type
_entity_poly.pdbx_seq_one_letter_code
_entity_poly.pdbx_strand_id
1 'polypeptide(L)'
;MVKFINYLMLCGALLFFYCSEPNVMVSDKNQSPNKSLNQSLSSQITSDDESEVIVGLTHDEAKKYRFLKNILLKIFSELEYHGYNFDVCSGEFRYDQKINKLEPDLEKRKQINKARADERRQKGCLSFLDWLVTKPDKQKRLVASFSFAYGLLNKIGEKHAVNRTSDQYIIDLLDVGYKNYWVKGCGDDSNTFTCPIFWFFREIIHPFNNLHYDNHEKMFGFFEKAFLPDSILKKQHYKILKELSEK
;
A
#
# COMPACT_ATOMS: atom_id res chain seq x y z
N MET A 1 -4.33 37.33 -30.53
CA MET A 1 -3.28 37.58 -29.51
C MET A 1 -3.28 36.58 -28.36
N VAL A 2 -4.44 36.13 -27.84
CA VAL A 2 -4.51 35.17 -26.70
C VAL A 2 -3.84 33.80 -26.97
N LYS A 3 -3.87 33.31 -28.22
CA LYS A 3 -3.24 32.02 -28.59
C LYS A 3 -1.71 32.03 -28.51
N PHE A 4 -1.06 33.17 -28.72
CA PHE A 4 0.39 33.29 -28.64
C PHE A 4 0.89 33.35 -27.19
N ILE A 5 0.10 33.95 -26.29
CA ILE A 5 0.43 34.02 -24.86
C ILE A 5 0.40 32.62 -24.24
N ASN A 6 -0.60 31.80 -24.59
CA ASN A 6 -0.67 30.42 -24.11
C ASN A 6 0.49 29.56 -24.63
N TYR A 7 0.97 29.81 -25.84
CA TYR A 7 2.13 29.10 -26.41
C TYR A 7 3.44 29.52 -25.73
N LEU A 8 3.61 30.82 -25.41
CA LEU A 8 4.76 31.33 -24.66
C LEU A 8 4.80 30.85 -23.21
N MET A 9 3.64 30.71 -22.56
CA MET A 9 3.53 30.14 -21.20
C MET A 9 3.86 28.64 -21.20
N LEU A 10 3.45 27.89 -22.23
CA LEU A 10 3.77 26.47 -22.37
C LEU A 10 5.27 26.23 -22.67
N CYS A 11 5.87 27.05 -23.54
CA CYS A 11 7.30 26.98 -23.84
C CYS A 11 8.17 27.43 -22.65
N GLY A 12 7.71 28.41 -21.86
CA GLY A 12 8.39 28.82 -20.63
C GLY A 12 8.45 27.70 -19.59
N ALA A 13 7.33 27.00 -19.36
CA ALA A 13 7.28 25.87 -18.43
C ALA A 13 8.17 24.69 -18.85
N LEU A 14 8.28 24.43 -20.17
CA LEU A 14 9.12 23.37 -20.72
C LEU A 14 10.63 23.69 -20.60
N LEU A 15 11.02 24.97 -20.68
CA LEU A 15 12.41 25.40 -20.52
C LEU A 15 12.88 25.36 -19.05
N PHE A 16 11.99 25.56 -18.07
CA PHE A 16 12.32 25.38 -16.64
C PHE A 16 12.51 23.91 -16.25
N PHE A 17 11.87 22.98 -16.96
CA PHE A 17 12.01 21.54 -16.72
C PHE A 17 13.33 20.94 -17.23
N TYR A 18 13.99 21.58 -18.20
CA TYR A 18 15.26 21.08 -18.76
C TYR A 18 16.51 21.57 -18.05
N CYS A 19 16.41 22.57 -17.16
CA CYS A 19 17.54 23.17 -16.45
C CYS A 19 17.59 22.85 -14.95
N SER A 20 16.75 21.93 -14.45
CA SER A 20 16.85 21.47 -13.06
C SER A 20 17.69 20.21 -13.01
N GLU A 21 18.97 20.34 -12.63
CA GLU A 21 19.80 19.19 -12.25
C GLU A 21 19.07 18.33 -11.21
N PRO A 22 19.25 17.00 -11.22
CA PRO A 22 18.61 16.13 -10.25
C PRO A 22 19.15 16.47 -8.86
N ASN A 23 18.29 16.97 -7.99
CA ASN A 23 18.61 17.23 -6.59
C ASN A 23 19.26 15.97 -5.98
N VAL A 24 20.56 16.07 -5.70
CA VAL A 24 21.29 15.11 -4.88
C VAL A 24 20.62 15.09 -3.51
N MET A 25 20.09 13.93 -3.16
CA MET A 25 19.43 13.67 -1.89
C MET A 25 20.43 13.93 -0.75
N VAL A 26 20.22 15.03 -0.03
CA VAL A 26 21.03 15.40 1.14
C VAL A 26 20.89 14.30 2.20
N SER A 27 22.01 13.64 2.50
CA SER A 27 22.14 12.67 3.58
C SER A 27 22.14 13.42 4.92
N ASP A 28 21.00 13.48 5.60
CA ASP A 28 20.96 13.89 7.01
C ASP A 28 21.54 12.77 7.90
N LYS A 29 22.84 12.91 8.22
CA LYS A 29 23.44 12.26 9.38
C LYS A 29 22.97 13.01 10.63
N ASN A 30 21.87 12.56 11.23
CA ASN A 30 21.63 12.75 12.66
C ASN A 30 20.99 11.48 13.24
N GLN A 31 21.78 10.78 14.05
CA GLN A 31 21.40 9.55 14.75
C GLN A 31 20.27 9.83 15.75
N SER A 32 19.19 9.05 15.63
CA SER A 32 18.10 8.91 16.60
C SER A 32 17.76 7.41 16.72
N PRO A 33 17.41 6.86 17.91
CA PRO A 33 17.60 5.45 18.23
C PRO A 33 16.56 4.46 17.62
N ASN A 34 15.75 4.86 16.65
CA ASN A 34 14.68 4.01 16.07
C ASN A 34 15.15 2.99 15.01
N LYS A 35 16.41 2.52 15.09
CA LYS A 35 17.00 1.65 14.06
C LYS A 35 16.42 0.22 14.04
N SER A 36 15.75 -0.25 15.10
CA SER A 36 15.34 -1.67 15.19
C SER A 36 14.04 -2.02 14.44
N LEU A 37 13.06 -1.12 14.35
CA LEU A 37 11.77 -1.45 13.70
C LEU A 37 11.87 -1.45 12.17
N ASN A 38 12.60 -0.47 11.61
CA ASN A 38 12.87 -0.42 10.18
C ASN A 38 13.84 -1.52 9.74
N GLN A 39 14.74 -1.99 10.62
CA GLN A 39 15.55 -3.19 10.36
C GLN A 39 14.70 -4.47 10.35
N SER A 40 13.67 -4.58 11.20
CA SER A 40 12.76 -5.74 11.22
C SER A 40 11.86 -5.80 9.99
N LEU A 41 11.37 -4.65 9.51
CA LEU A 41 10.52 -4.58 8.31
C LEU A 41 11.36 -4.71 7.04
N SER A 42 12.53 -4.06 6.99
CA SER A 42 13.52 -4.26 5.93
C SER A 42 13.94 -5.72 5.85
N SER A 43 14.24 -6.40 6.96
CA SER A 43 14.69 -7.80 6.95
C SER A 43 13.61 -8.80 6.51
N GLN A 44 12.33 -8.52 6.72
CA GLN A 44 11.23 -9.33 6.17
C GLN A 44 10.97 -9.06 4.68
N ILE A 45 11.32 -7.87 4.18
CA ILE A 45 11.18 -7.50 2.77
C ILE A 45 12.44 -7.90 1.96
N THR A 46 13.62 -7.95 2.60
CA THR A 46 14.91 -8.26 1.96
C THR A 46 15.34 -9.73 2.09
N SER A 47 14.52 -10.62 2.67
CA SER A 47 14.80 -12.04 2.49
C SER A 47 14.41 -12.40 1.05
N ASP A 48 15.39 -12.29 0.14
CA ASP A 48 15.41 -12.92 -1.19
C ASP A 48 15.38 -14.46 -1.08
N ASP A 49 14.59 -15.01 -0.16
CA ASP A 49 14.20 -16.41 -0.24
C ASP A 49 13.17 -16.50 -1.38
N GLU A 50 13.71 -16.59 -2.60
CA GLU A 50 13.01 -17.09 -3.78
C GLU A 50 12.37 -18.49 -3.55
N SER A 51 12.64 -19.10 -2.39
CA SER A 51 12.26 -20.44 -1.96
C SER A 51 11.00 -20.53 -1.07
N GLU A 52 10.20 -19.47 -0.86
CA GLU A 52 8.85 -19.68 -0.31
C GLU A 52 8.00 -20.34 -1.41
N VAL A 53 8.14 -21.66 -1.59
CA VAL A 53 7.34 -22.48 -2.50
C VAL A 53 5.93 -22.48 -1.94
N ILE A 54 5.11 -21.57 -2.44
CA ILE A 54 3.69 -21.53 -2.10
C ILE A 54 3.03 -22.69 -2.85
N VAL A 55 2.74 -23.76 -2.12
CA VAL A 55 2.13 -24.97 -2.66
C VAL A 55 0.87 -24.63 -3.46
N GLY A 56 0.84 -25.05 -4.72
CA GLY A 56 -0.31 -24.87 -5.62
C GLY A 56 -0.27 -23.63 -6.52
N LEU A 57 0.74 -22.77 -6.41
CA LEU A 57 0.98 -21.66 -7.35
C LEU A 57 2.11 -21.99 -8.34
N THR A 58 1.96 -21.54 -9.58
CA THR A 58 3.06 -21.46 -10.54
C THR A 58 4.09 -20.40 -10.11
N HIS A 59 5.29 -20.42 -10.70
CA HIS A 59 6.33 -19.43 -10.38
C HIS A 59 5.86 -17.98 -10.61
N ASP A 60 5.17 -17.70 -11.72
CA ASP A 60 4.61 -16.36 -12.00
C ASP A 60 3.51 -15.98 -11.01
N GLU A 61 2.61 -16.91 -10.66
CA GLU A 61 1.58 -16.66 -9.66
C GLU A 61 2.18 -16.41 -8.27
N ALA A 62 3.22 -17.14 -7.88
CA ALA A 62 3.92 -16.94 -6.61
C ALA A 62 4.61 -15.57 -6.55
N LYS A 63 5.24 -15.12 -7.64
CA LYS A 63 5.81 -13.78 -7.76
C LYS A 63 4.74 -12.69 -7.55
N LYS A 64 3.61 -12.80 -8.25
CA LYS A 64 2.47 -11.86 -8.12
C LYS A 64 1.87 -11.88 -6.72
N TYR A 65 1.75 -13.06 -6.12
CA TYR A 65 1.25 -13.19 -4.76
C TYR A 65 2.18 -12.53 -3.76
N ARG A 66 3.51 -12.75 -3.86
CA ARG A 66 4.50 -12.12 -2.99
C ARG A 66 4.43 -10.60 -3.08
N PHE A 67 4.34 -10.06 -4.30
CA PHE A 67 4.12 -8.64 -4.54
C PHE A 67 2.88 -8.11 -3.82
N LEU A 68 1.74 -8.80 -3.99
CA LEU A 68 0.48 -8.40 -3.36
C LEU A 68 0.55 -8.53 -1.83
N LYS A 69 1.09 -9.63 -1.30
CA LYS A 69 1.28 -9.90 0.13
C LYS A 69 2.09 -8.77 0.77
N ASN A 70 3.19 -8.36 0.15
CA ASN A 70 4.05 -7.29 0.66
C ASN A 70 3.33 -5.94 0.68
N ILE A 71 2.58 -5.61 -0.39
CA ILE A 71 1.77 -4.39 -0.42
C ILE A 71 0.69 -4.41 0.65
N LEU A 72 -0.09 -5.49 0.75
CA LEU A 72 -1.15 -5.60 1.75
C LEU A 72 -0.58 -5.56 3.16
N LEU A 73 0.53 -6.24 3.43
CA LEU A 73 1.23 -6.20 4.72
C LEU A 73 1.61 -4.77 5.07
N LYS A 74 2.19 -4.03 4.12
CA LYS A 74 2.56 -2.63 4.33
C LYS A 74 1.34 -1.78 4.67
N ILE A 75 0.28 -1.85 3.85
CA ILE A 75 -0.89 -1.00 4.05
C ILE A 75 -1.65 -1.38 5.34
N PHE A 76 -1.78 -2.67 5.64
CA PHE A 76 -2.42 -3.12 6.87
C PHE A 76 -1.65 -2.65 8.08
N SER A 77 -0.32 -2.79 8.09
CA SER A 77 0.52 -2.27 9.17
C SER A 77 0.29 -0.78 9.40
N GLU A 78 0.30 0.01 8.31
CA GLU A 78 0.06 1.45 8.39
C GLU A 78 -1.35 1.80 8.90
N LEU A 79 -2.38 1.16 8.38
CA LEU A 79 -3.77 1.45 8.76
C LEU A 79 -4.15 0.91 10.14
N GLU A 80 -3.60 -0.22 10.54
CA GLU A 80 -3.75 -0.77 11.89
C GLU A 80 -3.26 0.23 12.93
N TYR A 81 -2.18 0.96 12.65
CA TYR A 81 -1.76 2.06 13.51
C TYR A 81 -2.79 3.19 13.63
N HIS A 82 -3.66 3.36 12.65
CA HIS A 82 -4.74 4.35 12.65
C HIS A 82 -6.06 3.78 13.20
N GLY A 83 -6.03 2.56 13.74
CA GLY A 83 -7.16 1.92 14.42
C GLY A 83 -8.02 1.04 13.51
N TYR A 84 -7.59 0.81 12.27
CA TYR A 84 -8.25 -0.19 11.42
C TYR A 84 -7.98 -1.59 11.97
N ASN A 85 -8.92 -2.51 11.75
CA ASN A 85 -8.72 -3.90 12.12
C ASN A 85 -8.92 -4.84 10.92
N PHE A 86 -7.94 -5.71 10.72
CA PHE A 86 -7.95 -6.76 9.71
C PHE A 86 -7.84 -8.17 10.34
N ASP A 87 -7.93 -8.25 11.68
CA ASP A 87 -7.97 -9.48 12.45
C ASP A 87 -9.41 -9.93 12.69
N VAL A 88 -9.68 -11.22 12.52
CA VAL A 88 -10.96 -11.85 12.87
C VAL A 88 -10.74 -12.79 14.06
N CYS A 89 -11.56 -12.63 15.09
CA CYS A 89 -11.52 -13.41 16.33
C CYS A 89 -12.65 -14.44 16.35
N SER A 90 -12.38 -15.68 16.75
CA SER A 90 -13.45 -16.64 17.08
C SER A 90 -13.98 -16.36 18.49
N GLY A 91 -15.25 -15.96 18.62
CA GLY A 91 -15.92 -15.72 19.91
C GLY A 91 -16.42 -14.29 20.12
N GLU A 92 -17.04 -14.00 21.27
CA GLU A 92 -17.49 -12.66 21.65
C GLU A 92 -16.32 -11.76 22.06
N PHE A 93 -15.49 -11.36 21.09
CA PHE A 93 -14.63 -10.20 21.27
C PHE A 93 -15.47 -8.94 21.10
N ARG A 94 -15.87 -8.33 22.23
CA ARG A 94 -16.41 -6.97 22.18
C ARG A 94 -15.27 -6.05 21.77
N TYR A 95 -15.39 -5.46 20.59
CA TYR A 95 -14.54 -4.33 20.22
C TYR A 95 -14.68 -3.25 21.28
N ASP A 96 -13.55 -2.72 21.75
CA ASP A 96 -13.52 -1.46 22.48
C ASP A 96 -13.93 -0.34 21.52
N GLN A 97 -15.25 -0.17 21.33
CA GLN A 97 -15.85 0.95 20.58
C GLN A 97 -15.56 2.31 21.23
N LYS A 98 -14.92 2.36 22.40
CA LYS A 98 -14.49 3.59 23.06
C LYS A 98 -13.21 4.14 22.41
N ILE A 99 -13.28 4.52 21.14
CA ILE A 99 -12.41 5.59 20.60
C ILE A 99 -13.06 6.94 20.92
N ASN A 100 -13.53 7.14 22.17
CA ASN A 100 -14.22 8.38 22.55
C ASN A 100 -13.25 9.51 22.92
N LYS A 101 -11.95 9.23 22.95
CA LYS A 101 -10.88 10.23 23.02
C LYS A 101 -9.77 9.79 22.08
N LEU A 102 -9.78 10.34 20.87
CA LEU A 102 -8.70 10.17 19.90
C LEU A 102 -7.42 10.73 20.54
N GLU A 103 -6.50 9.86 21.00
CA GLU A 103 -5.20 10.28 21.57
C GLU A 103 -4.53 11.25 20.58
N PRO A 104 -4.39 12.55 20.90
CA PRO A 104 -3.94 13.56 19.94
C PRO A 104 -2.49 13.33 19.49
N ASP A 105 -1.67 12.73 20.34
CA ASP A 105 -0.30 12.36 19.96
C ASP A 105 -0.31 11.17 18.99
N LEU A 106 0.18 11.41 17.77
CA LEU A 106 0.18 10.42 16.71
C LEU A 106 1.05 9.20 17.06
N GLU A 107 2.24 9.40 17.63
CA GLU A 107 3.16 8.30 17.95
C GLU A 107 2.63 7.44 19.09
N LYS A 108 2.04 8.08 20.11
CA LYS A 108 1.38 7.37 21.20
C LYS A 108 0.15 6.61 20.71
N ARG A 109 -0.63 7.18 19.80
CA ARG A 109 -1.76 6.48 19.15
C ARG A 109 -1.29 5.25 18.38
N LYS A 110 -0.20 5.36 17.61
CA LYS A 110 0.40 4.23 16.89
C LYS A 110 0.79 3.10 17.85
N GLN A 111 1.44 3.41 18.96
CA GLN A 111 1.84 2.43 19.98
C GLN A 111 0.65 1.72 20.61
N ILE A 112 -0.40 2.46 20.98
CA ILE A 112 -1.62 1.89 21.57
C ILE A 112 -2.32 0.93 20.60
N ASN A 113 -2.50 1.34 19.34
CA ASN A 113 -3.20 0.51 18.37
C ASN A 113 -2.40 -0.76 17.99
N LYS A 114 -1.07 -0.64 17.92
CA LYS A 114 -0.20 -1.81 17.76
C LYS A 114 -0.36 -2.80 18.91
N ALA A 115 -0.25 -2.32 20.16
CA ALA A 115 -0.38 -3.17 21.34
C ALA A 115 -1.74 -3.89 21.39
N ARG A 116 -2.82 -3.21 20.99
CA ARG A 116 -4.16 -3.82 20.89
C ARG A 116 -4.22 -4.93 19.84
N ALA A 117 -3.61 -4.74 18.68
CA ALA A 117 -3.58 -5.76 17.65
C ALA A 117 -2.78 -6.99 18.08
N ASP A 118 -1.62 -6.77 18.71
CA ASP A 118 -0.80 -7.84 19.28
C ASP A 118 -1.56 -8.61 20.37
N GLU A 119 -2.29 -7.89 21.26
CA GLU A 119 -3.14 -8.50 22.28
C GLU A 119 -4.26 -9.36 21.66
N ARG A 120 -4.94 -8.88 20.61
CA ARG A 120 -5.96 -9.67 19.89
C ARG A 120 -5.37 -10.96 19.33
N ARG A 121 -4.20 -10.88 18.69
CA ARG A 121 -3.50 -12.04 18.12
C ARG A 121 -3.12 -13.04 19.21
N GLN A 122 -2.62 -12.57 20.35
CA GLN A 122 -2.33 -13.43 21.51
C GLN A 122 -3.58 -14.14 22.06
N LYS A 123 -4.74 -13.51 21.95
CA LYS A 123 -6.02 -14.09 22.38
C LYS A 123 -6.70 -14.94 21.30
N GLY A 124 -5.98 -15.29 20.23
CA GLY A 124 -6.45 -16.22 19.20
C GLY A 124 -7.16 -15.58 18.01
N CYS A 125 -7.13 -14.26 17.87
CA CYS A 125 -7.54 -13.62 16.63
C CYS A 125 -6.51 -13.90 15.53
N LEU A 126 -6.99 -14.17 14.32
CA LEU A 126 -6.15 -14.47 13.18
C LEU A 126 -6.19 -13.26 12.24
N SER A 127 -5.04 -12.82 11.72
CA SER A 127 -5.01 -11.75 10.72
C SER A 127 -5.49 -12.27 9.36
N PHE A 128 -6.01 -11.38 8.51
CA PHE A 128 -6.40 -11.76 7.15
C PHE A 128 -5.25 -12.39 6.35
N LEU A 129 -4.02 -11.87 6.50
CA LEU A 129 -2.86 -12.39 5.77
C LEU A 129 -2.46 -13.78 6.29
N ASP A 130 -2.46 -13.99 7.61
CA ASP A 130 -2.17 -15.31 8.20
C ASP A 130 -3.23 -16.34 7.80
N TRP A 131 -4.50 -15.93 7.79
CA TRP A 131 -5.58 -16.78 7.29
C TRP A 131 -5.39 -17.12 5.82
N LEU A 132 -5.03 -16.14 4.98
CA LEU A 132 -4.86 -16.33 3.55
C LEU A 132 -3.70 -17.28 3.22
N VAL A 133 -2.63 -17.29 4.02
CA VAL A 133 -1.50 -18.23 3.90
C VAL A 133 -1.98 -19.69 3.94
N THR A 134 -3.04 -19.99 4.70
CA THR A 134 -3.61 -21.35 4.82
C THR A 134 -4.55 -21.74 3.68
N LYS A 135 -4.77 -20.88 2.68
CA LYS A 135 -5.81 -21.03 1.64
C LYS A 135 -5.24 -20.90 0.22
N PRO A 136 -4.53 -21.91 -0.31
CA PRO A 136 -3.85 -21.83 -1.61
C PRO A 136 -4.81 -21.50 -2.77
N ASP A 137 -6.01 -22.11 -2.82
CA ASP A 137 -7.01 -21.79 -3.85
C ASP A 137 -7.45 -20.31 -3.83
N LYS A 138 -7.50 -19.71 -2.64
CA LYS A 138 -7.85 -18.30 -2.46
C LYS A 138 -6.70 -17.39 -2.86
N GLN A 139 -5.47 -17.75 -2.54
CA GLN A 139 -4.28 -17.04 -3.02
C GLN A 139 -4.28 -16.98 -4.55
N LYS A 140 -4.53 -18.12 -5.20
CA LYS A 140 -4.61 -18.22 -6.67
C LYS A 140 -5.69 -17.33 -7.26
N ARG A 141 -6.90 -17.37 -6.70
CA ARG A 141 -8.01 -16.52 -7.12
C ARG A 141 -7.71 -15.03 -6.94
N LEU A 142 -7.09 -14.66 -5.81
CA LEU A 142 -6.74 -13.27 -5.54
C LEU A 142 -5.65 -12.78 -6.50
N VAL A 143 -4.65 -13.61 -6.81
CA VAL A 143 -3.64 -13.32 -7.84
C VAL A 143 -4.28 -13.14 -9.21
N ALA A 144 -5.24 -13.99 -9.58
CA ALA A 144 -5.95 -13.87 -10.85
C ALA A 144 -6.68 -12.51 -10.93
N SER A 145 -7.41 -12.12 -9.87
CA SER A 145 -8.05 -10.80 -9.82
C SER A 145 -7.06 -9.64 -9.85
N PHE A 146 -5.94 -9.76 -9.15
CA PHE A 146 -4.91 -8.72 -9.05
C PHE A 146 -4.01 -8.61 -10.30
N SER A 147 -4.00 -9.61 -11.17
CA SER A 147 -3.03 -9.72 -12.27
C SER A 147 -2.97 -8.49 -13.19
N PHE A 148 -4.09 -7.82 -13.42
CA PHE A 148 -4.09 -6.59 -14.22
C PHE A 148 -3.43 -5.41 -13.48
N ALA A 149 -3.79 -5.18 -12.22
CA ALA A 149 -3.12 -4.17 -11.38
C ALA A 149 -1.63 -4.45 -11.24
N TYR A 150 -1.26 -5.71 -11.00
CA TYR A 150 0.14 -6.14 -10.99
C TYR A 150 0.86 -5.74 -12.27
N GLY A 151 0.27 -6.02 -13.44
CA GLY A 151 0.88 -5.66 -14.73
C GLY A 151 1.15 -4.15 -14.87
N LEU A 152 0.26 -3.30 -14.37
CA LEU A 152 0.44 -1.85 -14.39
C LEU A 152 1.49 -1.39 -13.37
N LEU A 153 1.41 -1.88 -12.12
CA LEU A 153 2.33 -1.50 -11.05
C LEU A 153 3.76 -2.00 -11.32
N ASN A 154 3.90 -3.21 -11.85
CA ASN A 154 5.20 -3.76 -12.21
C ASN A 154 5.85 -2.95 -13.35
N LYS A 155 5.08 -2.51 -14.36
CA LYS A 155 5.60 -1.61 -15.41
C LYS A 155 6.08 -0.27 -14.86
N ILE A 156 5.31 0.33 -13.93
CA ILE A 156 5.72 1.55 -13.23
C ILE A 156 7.04 1.30 -12.47
N GLY A 157 7.12 0.18 -11.74
CA GLY A 157 8.33 -0.25 -11.05
C GLY A 157 9.52 -0.40 -11.99
N GLU A 158 9.42 -1.23 -13.03
CA GLU A 158 10.50 -1.52 -13.98
C GLU A 158 11.03 -0.24 -14.64
N LYS A 159 10.16 0.73 -14.92
CA LYS A 159 10.55 1.98 -15.58
C LYS A 159 11.29 2.95 -14.66
N HIS A 160 11.01 2.94 -13.37
CA HIS A 160 11.48 3.98 -12.43
C HIS A 160 12.33 3.46 -11.28
N ALA A 161 12.48 2.14 -11.11
CA ALA A 161 13.11 1.58 -9.92
C ALA A 161 14.63 1.79 -9.85
N VAL A 162 15.32 2.17 -10.94
CA VAL A 162 16.77 2.45 -11.10
C VAL A 162 17.71 1.45 -10.38
N ASN A 163 17.75 1.46 -9.05
CA ASN A 163 18.59 0.61 -8.18
C ASN A 163 17.77 -0.26 -7.20
N ARG A 164 16.49 -0.50 -7.47
CA ARG A 164 15.55 -1.23 -6.60
C ARG A 164 14.77 -2.26 -7.42
N THR A 165 14.14 -3.22 -6.76
CA THR A 165 13.11 -4.06 -7.42
C THR A 165 11.82 -3.26 -7.63
N SER A 166 10.97 -3.69 -8.56
CA SER A 166 9.64 -3.10 -8.76
C SER A 166 8.83 -3.10 -7.46
N ASP A 167 8.87 -4.21 -6.71
CA ASP A 167 8.23 -4.37 -5.41
C ASP A 167 8.68 -3.29 -4.44
N GLN A 168 9.99 -3.14 -4.25
CA GLN A 168 10.56 -2.17 -3.32
C GLN A 168 10.19 -0.74 -3.74
N TYR A 169 10.28 -0.43 -5.04
CA TYR A 169 9.92 0.89 -5.56
C TYR A 169 8.45 1.22 -5.27
N ILE A 170 7.52 0.30 -5.54
CA ILE A 170 6.09 0.53 -5.29
C ILE A 170 5.80 0.65 -3.78
N ILE A 171 6.46 -0.13 -2.93
CA ILE A 171 6.36 -0.01 -1.47
C ILE A 171 6.86 1.35 -1.00
N ASP A 172 7.99 1.83 -1.53
CA ASP A 172 8.54 3.15 -1.20
C ASP A 172 7.58 4.27 -1.60
N LEU A 173 6.93 4.15 -2.77
CA LEU A 173 5.91 5.11 -3.22
C LEU A 173 4.68 5.10 -2.30
N LEU A 174 4.25 3.93 -1.83
CA LEU A 174 3.17 3.82 -0.84
C LEU A 174 3.56 4.49 0.48
N ASP A 175 4.80 4.30 0.94
CA ASP A 175 5.33 4.93 2.15
C ASP A 175 5.30 6.47 2.07
N VAL A 176 5.73 7.01 0.93
CA VAL A 176 5.69 8.45 0.68
C VAL A 176 4.25 8.93 0.57
N GLY A 177 3.40 8.23 -0.19
CA GLY A 177 1.98 8.57 -0.34
C GLY A 177 1.24 8.59 1.00
N TYR A 178 1.55 7.64 1.87
CA TYR A 178 1.01 7.57 3.23
C TYR A 178 1.42 8.75 4.09
N LYS A 179 2.73 9.06 4.15
CA LYS A 179 3.25 10.23 4.88
C LYS A 179 2.63 11.52 4.37
N ASN A 180 2.52 11.68 3.05
CA ASN A 180 1.94 12.87 2.44
C ASN A 180 0.46 13.01 2.78
N TYR A 181 -0.32 11.92 2.72
CA TYR A 181 -1.73 11.93 3.06
C TYR A 181 -1.99 12.47 4.46
N TRP A 182 -1.20 12.06 5.45
CA TRP A 182 -1.40 12.46 6.85
C TRP A 182 -0.78 13.81 7.23
N VAL A 183 0.28 14.25 6.55
CA VAL A 183 1.00 15.50 6.90
C VAL A 183 0.55 16.69 6.05
N LYS A 184 0.35 16.50 4.74
CA LYS A 184 0.12 17.60 3.78
C LYS A 184 -1.15 17.45 2.95
N GLY A 185 -1.79 16.29 2.99
CA GLY A 185 -2.84 15.92 2.05
C GLY A 185 -2.27 15.57 0.68
N CYS A 186 -2.96 14.70 -0.06
CA CYS A 186 -2.56 14.29 -1.41
C CYS A 186 -2.99 15.29 -2.51
N GLY A 187 -2.91 16.59 -2.24
CA GLY A 187 -3.41 17.67 -3.11
C GLY A 187 -2.34 18.48 -3.83
N ASP A 188 -1.06 18.10 -3.72
CA ASP A 188 0.06 18.82 -4.32
C ASP A 188 0.55 18.08 -5.58
N ASP A 189 0.52 18.77 -6.72
CA ASP A 189 0.80 18.25 -8.08
C ASP A 189 2.23 17.73 -8.24
N SER A 190 3.11 18.01 -7.28
CA SER A 190 4.49 17.49 -7.20
C SER A 190 4.59 15.98 -6.92
N ASN A 191 3.48 15.31 -6.62
CA ASN A 191 3.40 13.89 -6.24
C ASN A 191 2.75 12.99 -7.29
N THR A 192 3.20 13.09 -8.55
CA THR A 192 2.58 12.45 -9.73
C THR A 192 2.42 10.93 -9.63
N PHE A 193 3.28 10.21 -8.90
CA PHE A 193 3.19 8.75 -8.74
C PHE A 193 2.70 8.31 -7.36
N THR A 194 3.14 8.97 -6.30
CA THR A 194 2.95 8.53 -4.90
C THR A 194 1.49 8.57 -4.48
N CYS A 195 0.80 9.68 -4.75
CA CYS A 195 -0.59 9.84 -4.36
C CYS A 195 -1.54 8.94 -5.16
N PRO A 196 -1.45 8.82 -6.51
CA PRO A 196 -2.35 7.92 -7.24
C PRO A 196 -2.24 6.44 -6.86
N ILE A 197 -1.04 5.93 -6.64
CA ILE A 197 -0.82 4.54 -6.22
C ILE A 197 -1.37 4.35 -4.80
N PHE A 198 -1.09 5.28 -3.88
CA PHE A 198 -1.69 5.25 -2.55
C PHE A 198 -3.23 5.26 -2.60
N TRP A 199 -3.83 6.15 -3.40
CA TRP A 199 -5.28 6.25 -3.55
C TRP A 199 -5.90 4.97 -4.10
N PHE A 200 -5.27 4.33 -5.09
CA PHE A 200 -5.73 3.04 -5.61
C PHE A 200 -5.92 2.01 -4.49
N PHE A 201 -4.91 1.86 -3.63
CA PHE A 201 -4.96 0.91 -2.52
C PHE A 201 -5.84 1.39 -1.35
N ARG A 202 -5.82 2.68 -1.03
CA ARG A 202 -6.70 3.27 -0.02
C ARG A 202 -8.17 3.01 -0.36
N GLU A 203 -8.59 3.18 -1.60
CA GLU A 203 -9.97 2.91 -2.02
C GLU A 203 -10.31 1.41 -2.04
N ILE A 204 -9.31 0.52 -2.09
CA ILE A 204 -9.54 -0.91 -1.81
C ILE A 204 -9.81 -1.09 -0.32
N ILE A 205 -9.12 -0.35 0.54
CA ILE A 205 -9.16 -0.65 1.97
C ILE A 205 -10.14 0.25 2.75
N HIS A 206 -10.62 1.33 2.15
CA HIS A 206 -11.52 2.29 2.78
C HIS A 206 -12.80 1.65 3.35
N PRO A 207 -13.43 0.65 2.70
CA PRO A 207 -14.61 0.00 3.27
C PRO A 207 -14.35 -0.69 4.63
N PHE A 208 -13.10 -1.04 4.94
CA PHE A 208 -12.73 -1.61 6.23
C PHE A 208 -12.57 -0.56 7.35
N ASN A 209 -12.64 0.74 7.05
CA ASN A 209 -12.45 1.83 8.02
C ASN A 209 -13.48 1.84 9.15
N ASN A 210 -14.68 1.28 8.95
CA ASN A 210 -15.76 1.33 9.95
C ASN A 210 -16.68 0.10 9.93
N LEU A 211 -16.38 -0.91 9.11
CA LEU A 211 -17.20 -2.11 9.01
C LEU A 211 -16.62 -3.23 9.87
N HIS A 212 -17.46 -3.81 10.72
CA HIS A 212 -17.13 -5.06 11.40
C HIS A 212 -17.14 -6.17 10.35
N TYR A 213 -15.95 -6.60 9.92
CA TYR A 213 -15.83 -7.88 9.24
C TYR A 213 -15.74 -8.95 10.32
N ASP A 214 -16.83 -9.70 10.45
CA ASP A 214 -16.94 -10.85 11.34
C ASP A 214 -16.23 -12.10 10.78
N ASN A 215 -15.69 -12.02 9.57
CA ASN A 215 -15.25 -13.19 8.81
C ASN A 215 -14.27 -12.84 7.67
N HIS A 216 -13.15 -13.55 7.59
CA HIS A 216 -12.15 -13.43 6.52
C HIS A 216 -12.68 -13.76 5.12
N GLU A 217 -13.65 -14.65 4.97
CA GLU A 217 -14.29 -14.96 3.68
C GLU A 217 -14.99 -13.73 3.09
N LYS A 218 -15.61 -12.89 3.93
CA LYS A 218 -16.23 -11.63 3.47
C LYS A 218 -15.16 -10.63 3.03
N MET A 219 -14.06 -10.52 3.78
CA MET A 219 -12.93 -9.67 3.40
C MET A 219 -12.31 -10.14 2.08
N PHE A 220 -12.13 -11.45 1.93
CA PHE A 220 -11.62 -12.08 0.72
C PHE A 220 -12.51 -11.78 -0.49
N GLY A 221 -13.81 -12.04 -0.38
CA GLY A 221 -14.76 -11.77 -1.46
C GLY A 221 -14.82 -10.29 -1.85
N PHE A 222 -14.54 -9.39 -0.90
CA PHE A 222 -14.36 -7.96 -1.20
C PHE A 222 -13.09 -7.71 -2.01
N PHE A 223 -11.91 -8.15 -1.52
CA PHE A 223 -10.64 -7.93 -2.20
C PHE A 223 -10.65 -8.54 -3.62
N GLU A 224 -11.15 -9.76 -3.76
CA GLU A 224 -11.25 -10.46 -5.04
C GLU A 224 -12.01 -9.63 -6.09
N LYS A 225 -13.12 -8.98 -5.69
CA LYS A 225 -13.91 -8.11 -6.59
C LYS A 225 -13.29 -6.73 -6.76
N ALA A 226 -12.66 -6.19 -5.72
CA ALA A 226 -12.08 -4.85 -5.72
C ALA A 226 -10.87 -4.74 -6.66
N PHE A 227 -10.15 -5.85 -6.87
CA PHE A 227 -9.03 -5.91 -7.80
C PHE A 227 -9.45 -6.15 -9.26
N LEU A 228 -10.71 -6.44 -9.58
CA LEU A 228 -11.11 -6.60 -10.98
C LEU A 228 -11.09 -5.25 -11.72
N PRO A 229 -10.61 -5.18 -12.97
CA PRO A 229 -10.55 -3.94 -13.76
C PRO A 229 -11.92 -3.28 -13.94
N ASP A 230 -12.96 -4.10 -14.09
CA ASP A 230 -14.34 -3.66 -14.32
C ASP A 230 -15.09 -3.35 -13.02
N SER A 231 -14.40 -3.40 -11.87
CA SER A 231 -14.98 -2.95 -10.60
C SER A 231 -15.39 -1.49 -10.72
N ILE A 232 -16.71 -1.23 -10.65
CA ILE A 232 -17.31 0.12 -10.75
C ILE A 232 -16.65 1.09 -9.76
N LEU A 233 -16.20 0.57 -8.61
CA LEU A 233 -15.52 1.33 -7.58
C LEU A 233 -14.18 1.94 -8.06
N LYS A 234 -13.57 1.44 -9.16
CA LYS A 234 -12.14 1.68 -9.45
C LYS A 234 -11.76 1.97 -10.89
N LYS A 235 -12.72 2.07 -11.82
CA LYS A 235 -12.44 2.35 -13.23
C LYS A 235 -11.53 3.58 -13.43
N GLN A 236 -11.71 4.62 -12.62
CA GLN A 236 -10.87 5.82 -12.66
C GLN A 236 -9.45 5.58 -12.15
N HIS A 237 -9.25 4.83 -11.07
CA HIS A 237 -7.90 4.53 -10.57
C HIS A 237 -7.12 3.61 -11.50
N TYR A 238 -7.79 2.64 -12.14
CA TYR A 238 -7.16 1.83 -13.18
C TYR A 238 -6.73 2.63 -14.41
N LYS A 239 -7.54 3.63 -14.81
CA LYS A 239 -7.15 4.56 -15.86
C LYS A 239 -5.89 5.34 -15.46
N ILE A 240 -5.83 5.85 -14.23
CA ILE A 240 -4.65 6.58 -13.74
C ILE A 240 -3.41 5.67 -13.68
N LEU A 241 -3.52 4.45 -13.13
CA LEU A 241 -2.42 3.49 -13.12
C LEU A 241 -1.94 3.17 -14.55
N LYS A 242 -2.85 3.06 -15.51
CA LYS A 242 -2.50 2.84 -16.91
C LYS A 242 -1.72 4.02 -17.48
N GLU A 243 -2.21 5.25 -17.30
CA GLU A 243 -1.51 6.46 -17.74
C GLU A 243 -0.11 6.58 -17.11
N LEU A 244 0.03 6.26 -15.81
CA LEU A 244 1.31 6.25 -15.12
C LEU A 244 2.26 5.16 -15.65
N SER A 245 1.73 4.00 -16.06
CA SER A 245 2.55 2.92 -16.63
C SER A 245 3.08 3.21 -18.04
N GLU A 246 2.48 4.19 -18.73
CA GLU A 246 2.85 4.60 -20.08
C GLU A 246 3.82 5.79 -20.08
N LYS A 247 3.73 6.68 -19.07
CA LYS A 247 4.65 7.82 -18.83
C LYS A 247 6.02 7.38 -18.40
#